data_AF-A0AAU1JDU2-F1
#
_entry.id   AF-A0AAU1JDU2-F1
#
_cell.length_a   1.000
_cell.length_b   1.000
_cell.length_c   1.000
_cell.angle_alpha   90.00
_cell.angle_beta   90.00
_cell.angle_gamma   90.00
#
_symmetry.space_group_name_H-M   'P 1'
#
loop_
_entity.id
_entity.type
_entity.pdbx_description
1 polymer ?
#
loop_
_entity_poly.entity_id
_entity_poly.type
_entity_poly.pdbx_seq_one_letter_code
_entity_poly.pdbx_strand_id
1 'polypeptide(L)'
;MKHDFDTPPSDWPGLEMTGVTRLTDKIYYGWLADEDHPMFWHWCTALEGLPAELKVHEGCWIPAGTGAHTVVSREPLHLEPSLLWNCCGTHGWVRNGQWTEA
;
A
#
# COMPACT_ATOMS: atom_id res chain seq x y z
N MET A 1 13.65 12.77 -2.04
CA MET A 1 13.85 11.40 -2.56
C MET A 1 12.69 11.12 -3.49
N LYS A 2 12.93 10.70 -4.73
CA LYS A 2 11.83 10.40 -5.66
C LYS A 2 11.27 9.02 -5.30
N HIS A 3 9.99 8.96 -4.93
CA HIS A 3 9.29 7.70 -4.67
C HIS A 3 8.80 7.12 -6.00
N ASP A 4 9.74 6.85 -6.90
CA ASP A 4 9.48 6.22 -8.21
C ASP A 4 9.18 4.73 -8.01
N PHE A 5 8.66 4.05 -9.03
CA PHE A 5 8.22 2.65 -8.91
C PHE A 5 9.32 1.72 -8.39
N ASP A 6 10.55 1.91 -8.88
CA ASP A 6 11.73 1.14 -8.53
C ASP A 6 12.30 1.45 -7.14
N THR A 7 11.67 2.35 -6.38
CA THR A 7 12.00 2.64 -4.98
C THR A 7 10.76 2.34 -4.14
N PRO A 8 10.42 1.06 -3.90
CA PRO A 8 9.24 0.66 -3.16
C PRO A 8 9.33 1.05 -1.67
N PRO A 9 8.21 1.02 -0.93
CA PRO A 9 8.17 1.37 0.49
C PRO A 9 9.16 0.60 1.38
N SER A 10 9.54 -0.62 1.01
CA SER A 10 10.56 -1.41 1.72
C SER A 10 11.95 -0.78 1.71
N ASP A 11 12.20 0.12 0.76
CA ASP A 11 13.52 0.71 0.50
C ASP A 11 13.58 2.16 0.98
N TRP A 12 12.51 2.67 1.61
CA TRP A 12 12.43 4.05 2.07
C TRP A 12 13.16 4.25 3.41
N PRO A 13 13.99 5.30 3.53
CA PRO A 13 14.63 5.65 4.79
C PRO A 13 13.61 5.93 5.88
N GLY A 14 13.82 5.37 7.07
CA GLY A 14 12.93 5.50 8.23
C GLY A 14 11.84 4.43 8.33
N LEU A 15 11.67 3.57 7.32
CA LEU A 15 10.75 2.42 7.37
C LEU A 15 11.46 1.09 7.63
N GLU A 16 12.77 1.08 7.82
CA GLU A 16 13.58 -0.14 7.97
C GLU A 16 13.13 -0.99 9.17
N MET A 17 12.66 -0.33 10.24
CA MET A 17 12.20 -0.98 11.46
C MET A 17 10.71 -1.37 11.44
N THR A 18 9.95 -0.96 10.42
CA THR A 18 8.48 -1.14 10.39
C THR A 18 8.04 -2.48 9.81
N GLY A 19 8.99 -3.34 9.42
CA GLY A 19 8.71 -4.69 8.90
C GLY A 19 7.86 -4.66 7.63
N VAL A 20 8.18 -3.74 6.70
CA VAL A 20 7.43 -3.58 5.45
C VAL A 20 7.48 -4.88 4.66
N THR A 21 6.31 -5.46 4.44
CA THR A 21 6.10 -6.73 3.75
C THR A 21 5.49 -6.47 2.39
N ARG A 22 6.09 -7.07 1.36
CA ARG A 22 5.53 -7.08 0.01
C ARG A 22 4.34 -8.01 -0.04
N LEU A 23 3.18 -7.48 -0.44
CA LEU A 23 1.96 -8.28 -0.66
C LEU A 23 1.78 -8.63 -2.14
N THR A 24 2.04 -7.67 -3.02
CA THR A 24 2.18 -7.83 -4.48
C THR A 24 3.31 -6.92 -4.97
N ASP A 25 3.66 -6.95 -6.25
CA ASP A 25 4.64 -6.00 -6.81
C ASP A 25 4.18 -4.54 -6.73
N LYS A 26 2.88 -4.30 -6.51
CA LYS A 26 2.27 -2.96 -6.45
C LYS A 26 1.64 -2.64 -5.09
N ILE A 27 1.72 -3.54 -4.11
CA ILE A 27 1.08 -3.35 -2.80
C ILE A 27 2.03 -3.86 -1.71
N TYR A 28 2.30 -3.00 -0.75
CA TYR A 28 3.08 -3.29 0.45
C TYR A 28 2.25 -2.95 1.68
N TYR A 29 2.56 -3.58 2.81
CA TYR A 29 2.03 -3.19 4.11
C TYR A 29 3.11 -3.23 5.17
N GLY A 30 2.90 -2.52 6.28
CA GLY A 30 3.86 -2.45 7.38
C GLY A 30 3.21 -1.93 8.63
N TRP A 31 3.87 -2.14 9.76
CA TRP A 31 3.38 -1.71 11.07
C TRP A 31 4.22 -0.53 11.52
N LEU A 32 3.65 0.68 11.38
CA LEU A 32 4.29 1.87 11.89
C LEU A 32 4.32 1.82 13.43
N ALA A 33 5.34 2.45 14.03
CA ALA A 33 5.42 2.55 15.47
C ALA A 33 4.15 3.21 16.03
N ASP A 34 3.66 2.69 17.17
CA ASP A 34 2.49 3.19 17.88
C ASP A 34 1.14 3.08 17.13
N GLU A 35 1.07 2.34 16.02
CA GLU A 35 -0.17 2.05 15.29
C GLU A 35 -0.68 0.62 15.57
N ASP A 36 -1.96 0.51 15.93
CA ASP A 36 -2.65 -0.78 16.15
C ASP A 36 -3.09 -1.45 14.84
N HIS A 37 -2.92 -0.77 13.71
CA HIS A 37 -3.33 -1.22 12.38
C HIS A 37 -2.16 -1.09 11.39
N PRO A 38 -2.06 -1.97 10.38
CA PRO A 38 -1.05 -1.82 9.35
C PRO A 38 -1.35 -0.59 8.47
N MET A 39 -0.28 0.09 8.09
CA MET A 39 -0.28 1.02 6.96
C MET A 39 -0.10 0.21 5.69
N PHE A 40 -0.87 0.54 4.65
CA PHE A 40 -0.66 -0.01 3.32
C PHE A 40 -0.14 1.06 2.37
N TRP A 41 0.62 0.63 1.38
CA TRP A 41 1.06 1.47 0.27
C TRP A 41 0.75 0.76 -1.03
N HIS A 42 0.15 1.47 -1.98
CA HIS A 42 -0.06 0.96 -3.32
C HIS A 42 0.60 1.87 -4.35
N TRP A 43 1.01 1.30 -5.48
CA TRP A 43 1.41 2.09 -6.63
C TRP A 43 0.17 2.60 -7.35
N CYS A 44 -0.04 3.92 -7.29
CA CYS A 44 -1.19 4.57 -7.88
C CYS A 44 -0.94 4.87 -9.37
N THR A 45 -1.76 4.26 -10.22
CA THR A 45 -1.70 4.43 -11.69
C THR A 45 -2.57 5.58 -12.19
N ALA A 46 -3.24 6.32 -11.30
CA ALA A 46 -4.18 7.39 -11.67
C ALA A 46 -3.52 8.51 -12.51
N LEU A 47 -2.19 8.68 -12.35
CA LEU A 47 -1.42 9.68 -13.07
C LEU A 47 -0.87 9.17 -14.41
N GLU A 48 -0.93 7.87 -14.70
CA GLU A 48 -0.36 7.29 -15.92
C GLU A 48 -1.02 7.83 -17.20
N GLY A 49 -2.31 8.15 -17.14
CA GLY A 49 -3.09 8.65 -18.29
C GLY A 49 -3.05 10.18 -18.52
N LEU A 50 -2.44 10.95 -17.63
CA LEU A 50 -2.41 12.41 -17.78
C LEU A 50 -1.40 12.87 -18.85
N PRO A 51 -1.52 14.09 -19.40
CA PRO A 51 -0.45 14.72 -20.18
C PRO A 51 0.82 14.92 -19.34
N ALA A 52 2.01 14.79 -19.94
CA ALA A 52 3.29 14.86 -19.23
C ALA A 52 3.51 16.21 -18.51
N GLU A 53 3.02 17.29 -19.10
CA GLU A 53 3.06 18.64 -18.54
C GLU A 53 2.22 18.80 -17.26
N LEU A 54 1.29 17.88 -17.00
CA LEU A 54 0.49 17.84 -15.77
C LEU A 54 1.02 16.81 -14.76
N LYS A 55 2.07 16.06 -15.10
CA LYS A 55 2.66 15.03 -14.25
C LYS A 55 3.89 15.56 -13.53
N VAL A 56 3.89 15.43 -12.21
CA VAL A 56 5.13 15.53 -11.43
C VAL A 56 5.87 14.18 -11.42
N HIS A 57 5.14 13.06 -11.62
CA HIS A 57 5.63 11.68 -11.68
C HIS A 57 4.74 10.81 -12.61
N GLU A 58 5.26 9.70 -13.13
CA GLU A 58 4.47 8.76 -13.97
C GLU A 58 3.40 7.99 -13.18
N GLY A 59 3.68 7.76 -11.91
CA GLY A 59 2.78 7.24 -10.87
C GLY A 59 3.42 7.55 -9.52
N CYS A 60 2.78 7.15 -8.42
CA CYS A 60 3.37 7.31 -7.10
C CYS A 60 2.87 6.28 -6.12
N TRP A 61 3.70 5.97 -5.13
CA TRP A 61 3.29 5.20 -3.97
C TRP A 61 2.41 6.05 -3.06
N ILE A 62 1.19 5.59 -2.81
CA ILE A 62 0.22 6.29 -1.96
C ILE A 62 -0.05 5.48 -0.69
N PRO A 63 0.16 6.07 0.50
CA PRO A 63 -0.17 5.42 1.76
C PRO A 63 -1.68 5.40 2.00
N ALA A 64 -2.16 4.39 2.71
CA ALA A 64 -3.50 4.32 3.26
C ALA A 64 -3.49 3.62 4.62
N GLY A 65 -3.93 4.34 5.65
CA GLY A 65 -4.15 3.77 6.97
C GLY A 65 -5.40 2.89 6.98
N THR A 66 -5.39 1.85 7.80
CA THR A 66 -6.49 0.88 7.89
C THR A 66 -7.24 0.94 9.22
N GLY A 67 -7.29 2.12 9.86
CA GLY A 67 -7.98 2.29 11.14
C GLY A 67 -9.51 2.09 11.11
N ALA A 68 -10.11 1.99 9.93
CA ALA A 68 -11.52 1.62 9.75
C ALA A 68 -11.72 0.11 9.52
N HIS A 69 -10.64 -0.65 9.46
CA HIS A 69 -10.65 -2.10 9.24
C HIS A 69 -10.48 -2.85 10.55
N THR A 70 -10.90 -4.10 10.56
CA THR A 70 -10.63 -5.07 11.62
C THR A 70 -9.46 -5.96 11.21
N VAL A 71 -8.41 -5.98 12.04
CA VAL A 71 -7.34 -6.97 11.93
C VAL A 71 -7.82 -8.29 12.54
N VAL A 72 -8.19 -9.25 11.70
CA VAL A 72 -8.66 -10.58 12.12
C VAL A 72 -7.48 -11.43 12.61
N SER A 73 -6.34 -11.33 11.94
CA SER A 73 -5.08 -11.98 12.31
C SER A 73 -3.90 -11.12 11.86
N ARG A 74 -2.83 -11.07 12.66
CA ARG A 74 -1.60 -10.34 12.32
C ARG A 74 -0.62 -11.18 11.51
N GLU A 75 -0.50 -12.47 11.83
CA GLU A 75 0.49 -13.38 11.22
C GLU A 75 -0.15 -14.77 11.00
N PRO A 76 -0.45 -15.16 9.74
CA PRO A 76 -0.41 -14.33 8.55
C PRO A 76 -1.50 -13.24 8.59
N LEU A 77 -1.27 -12.12 7.90
CA LEU A 77 -2.19 -10.97 7.92
C LEU A 77 -3.57 -11.32 7.34
N HIS A 78 -4.63 -11.03 8.08
CA HIS A 78 -6.01 -11.06 7.61
C HIS A 78 -6.70 -9.77 8.06
N LEU A 79 -7.19 -9.00 7.10
CA LEU A 79 -7.90 -7.74 7.30
C LEU A 79 -9.33 -7.83 6.71
N GLU A 80 -10.33 -7.32 7.43
CA GLU A 80 -11.71 -7.19 6.95
C GLU A 80 -12.24 -5.77 7.23
N PRO A 81 -13.09 -5.17 6.38
CA PRO A 81 -13.49 -5.65 5.06
C PRO A 81 -12.35 -5.53 4.03
N SER A 82 -12.66 -5.67 2.74
CA SER A 82 -11.72 -5.37 1.64
C SER A 82 -11.13 -3.96 1.72
N LEU A 83 -9.96 -3.78 1.10
CA LEU A 83 -9.33 -2.48 0.86
C LEU A 83 -9.76 -1.92 -0.49
N LEU A 84 -10.15 -0.64 -0.53
CA LEU A 84 -10.46 0.10 -1.76
C LEU A 84 -9.67 1.41 -1.80
N TRP A 85 -8.86 1.60 -2.83
CA TRP A 85 -8.20 2.87 -3.14
C TRP A 85 -8.98 3.64 -4.20
N ASN A 86 -9.77 4.62 -3.77
CA ASN A 86 -10.61 5.44 -4.65
C ASN A 86 -9.83 6.21 -5.73
N CYS A 87 -8.53 6.43 -5.55
CA CYS A 87 -7.69 7.15 -6.51
C CYS A 87 -7.51 6.39 -7.83
N CYS A 88 -7.36 5.06 -7.80
CA CYS A 88 -7.12 4.24 -9.00
C CYS A 88 -8.03 3.01 -9.11
N GLY A 89 -8.97 2.83 -8.19
CA GLY A 89 -9.93 1.73 -8.20
C GLY A 89 -9.37 0.39 -7.74
N THR A 90 -8.11 0.32 -7.28
CA THR A 90 -7.52 -0.92 -6.75
C THR A 90 -8.35 -1.40 -5.55
N HIS A 91 -8.94 -2.59 -5.69
CA HIS A 91 -9.88 -3.17 -4.71
C HIS A 91 -9.58 -4.65 -4.50
N GLY A 92 -9.55 -5.11 -3.26
CA GLY A 92 -9.34 -6.51 -2.94
C GLY A 92 -9.27 -6.81 -1.45
N TRP A 93 -9.05 -8.07 -1.12
CA TRP A 93 -8.96 -8.59 0.24
C TRP A 93 -7.54 -8.97 0.61
N VAL A 94 -7.24 -8.89 1.91
CA VAL A 94 -6.03 -9.45 2.50
C VAL A 94 -6.42 -10.59 3.43
N ARG A 95 -6.12 -11.83 3.03
CA ARG A 95 -6.46 -13.04 3.78
C ARG A 95 -5.27 -13.98 3.77
N ASN A 96 -4.94 -14.56 4.93
CA ASN A 96 -3.80 -15.46 5.07
C ASN A 96 -2.49 -14.91 4.47
N GLY A 97 -2.26 -13.60 4.61
CA GLY A 97 -1.05 -12.93 4.13
C GLY A 97 -1.01 -12.74 2.61
N GLN A 98 -2.13 -12.93 1.91
CA GLN A 98 -2.23 -12.84 0.46
C GLN A 98 -3.26 -11.80 0.03
N TRP A 99 -2.97 -11.12 -1.07
CA TRP A 99 -3.93 -10.26 -1.76
C TRP A 99 -4.81 -11.08 -2.71
N THR A 100 -6.10 -10.75 -2.76
CA THR A 100 -7.04 -11.26 -3.77
C THR A 100 -7.84 -10.09 -4.32
N GLU A 101 -7.82 -9.90 -5.63
CA GLU A 101 -8.58 -8.84 -6.30
C GLU A 101 -10.10 -9.07 -6.21
N ALA A 102 -10.86 -7.98 -6.18
CA ALA A 102 -12.33 -7.95 -6.12
C ALA A 102 -13.05 -8.20 -7.45
#